data_AF-A0A9X4SF01-F1
#
_entry.id   AF-A0A9X4SF01-F1
#
_cell.length_a   1.000
_cell.length_b   1.000
_cell.length_c   1.000
_cell.angle_alpha   90.00
_cell.angle_beta   90.00
_cell.angle_gamma   90.00
#
_symmetry.space_group_name_H-M   'P 1'
#
loop_
_entity.id
_entity.type
_entity.pdbx_description
1 polymer ?
#
loop_
_entity_poly.entity_id
_entity_poly.type
_entity_poly.pdbx_seq_one_letter_code
_entity_poly.pdbx_strand_id
1 'polypeptide(L)' 'LAIGRVVRGSVKAGQELFVLGEHEKTKGNVKKLFVFEGLKRVAVEGAAAGEVVAIAGLEDATIGDTICDRED' A
#
# COMPACT_ATOMS: atom_id res chain seq x y z
N LEU A 1 -2.65 7.72 -5.88
CA LEU A 1 -3.09 6.31 -5.76
C LEU A 1 -1.89 5.45 -6.12
N ALA A 2 -1.27 4.82 -5.13
CA ALA A 2 -0.18 3.90 -5.38
C ALA A 2 -0.76 2.53 -5.74
N ILE A 3 -0.25 1.89 -6.79
CA ILE A 3 -0.66 0.53 -7.17
C ILE A 3 0.57 -0.36 -7.04
N GLY A 4 0.42 -1.46 -6.31
CA GLY A 4 1.52 -2.37 -6.05
C GLY A 4 1.03 -3.76 -5.69
N ARG A 5 1.96 -4.69 -5.56
CA ARG A 5 1.69 -6.04 -5.08
C ARG A 5 2.18 -6.16 -3.65
N VAL A 6 1.36 -6.74 -2.78
CA VAL A 6 1.80 -7.10 -1.43
C VAL A 6 2.78 -8.26 -1.55
N VAL A 7 4.06 -8.00 -1.29
CA VAL A 7 5.12 -9.03 -1.41
C VAL A 7 5.18 -9.92 -0.16
N ARG A 8 5.02 -9.33 1.02
CA ARG A 8 5.06 -10.00 2.32
C ARG A 8 4.05 -9.36 3.28
N GLY A 9 3.48 -10.17 4.16
CA GLY A 9 2.56 -9.71 5.21
C GLY A 9 1.18 -9.35 4.67
N SER A 10 0.58 -8.33 5.27
CA SER A 10 -0.77 -7.84 4.95
C SER A 10 -0.85 -6.34 5.18
N VAL A 11 -1.70 -5.65 4.42
CA VAL A 11 -2.00 -4.23 4.60
C VAL A 11 -3.47 -4.07 4.97
N LYS A 12 -3.78 -3.11 5.85
CA LYS A 12 -5.15 -2.77 6.25
C LYS A 12 -5.49 -1.31 5.95
N ALA A 13 -6.77 -1.04 5.67
CA ALA A 13 -7.28 0.31 5.65
C ALA A 13 -7.15 0.95 7.05
N GLY A 14 -6.72 2.22 7.08
CA GLY A 14 -6.44 2.98 8.30
C GLY A 14 -5.03 2.77 8.88
N GLN A 15 -4.25 1.83 8.37
CA GLN A 15 -2.90 1.54 8.86
C GLN A 15 -1.92 2.67 8.52
N GLU A 16 -1.07 3.07 9.47
CA GLU A 16 0.11 3.91 9.23
C GLU A 16 1.25 3.01 8.73
N LEU A 17 1.84 3.36 7.59
CA LEU A 17 2.95 2.66 6.97
C LEU A 17 4.08 3.66 6.65
N PHE A 18 5.24 3.11 6.32
CA PHE A 18 6.35 3.90 5.80
C PHE A 18 6.48 3.71 4.29
N VAL A 19 6.82 4.80 3.62
CA VAL A 19 7.27 4.81 2.23
C VAL A 19 8.78 5.00 2.25
N LEU A 20 9.50 4.01 1.74
CA LEU A 20 10.94 4.03 1.57
C LEU A 20 11.22 4.39 0.12
N GLY A 21 11.55 5.65 -0.12
CA GLY A 21 12.07 6.13 -1.40
C GLY A 21 13.59 6.02 -1.47
N GLU A 22 14.16 6.48 -2.57
CA GLU A 22 15.61 6.38 -2.85
C GLU A 22 16.46 7.16 -1.84
N HIS A 23 15.95 8.28 -1.32
CA HIS A 23 16.68 9.18 -0.43
C HIS A 23 15.93 9.52 0.86
N GLU A 24 14.66 9.18 0.97
CA GLU A 24 13.81 9.58 2.08
C GLU A 24 12.91 8.46 2.59
N LYS A 25 12.66 8.49 3.91
CA LYS A 25 11.68 7.65 4.58
C LYS A 25 10.56 8.55 5.07
N THR A 26 9.40 8.47 4.43
CA THR A 26 8.21 9.22 4.83
C THR A 26 7.18 8.29 5.45
N LYS A 27 6.24 8.87 6.19
CA LYS A 27 5.10 8.16 6.74
C LYS A 27 3.88 8.46 5.90
N GLY A 28 3.05 7.45 5.68
CA GLY A 28 1.76 7.60 5.01
C GLY A 28 0.69 6.78 5.71
N ASN A 29 -0.56 7.24 5.61
CA ASN A 29 -1.70 6.51 6.15
C ASN A 29 -2.55 5.93 5.02
N VAL A 30 -2.92 4.65 5.13
CA VAL A 30 -3.76 3.97 4.14
C VAL A 30 -5.21 4.42 4.31
N LYS A 31 -5.58 5.57 3.72
CA LYS A 31 -6.95 6.11 3.78
C LYS A 31 -7.98 5.17 3.16
N LYS A 32 -7.65 4.54 2.02
CA LYS A 32 -8.48 3.53 1.36
C LYS A 32 -7.60 2.46 0.72
N LEU A 33 -8.09 1.22 0.75
CA LEU A 33 -7.46 0.07 0.14
C LEU A 33 -8.44 -0.58 -0.84
N PHE A 34 -7.92 -0.94 -2.01
CA PHE A 34 -8.68 -1.65 -3.03
C PHE A 34 -7.90 -2.85 -3.55
N VAL A 35 -8.59 -3.94 -3.84
CA VAL A 35 -8.05 -5.08 -4.61
C VAL A 35 -8.64 -5.08 -6.01
N PHE A 36 -7.95 -5.76 -6.93
CA PHE A 36 -8.40 -5.89 -8.31
C PHE A 36 -9.11 -7.23 -8.51
N GLU A 37 -10.40 -7.19 -8.84
CA GLU A 37 -11.20 -8.34 -9.26
C GLU A 37 -11.54 -8.19 -10.75
N GLY A 38 -10.72 -8.85 -11.58
CA GLY A 38 -10.75 -8.65 -13.03
C GLY A 38 -10.41 -7.21 -13.40
N LEU A 39 -11.33 -6.51 -14.06
CA LEU A 39 -11.17 -5.09 -14.45
C LEU A 39 -11.73 -4.12 -13.40
N LYS A 40 -12.34 -4.63 -12.32
CA LYS A 40 -12.95 -3.82 -11.27
C LYS A 40 -12.00 -3.67 -10.09
N ARG A 41 -12.10 -2.52 -9.41
CA ARG A 41 -11.45 -2.27 -8.12
C ARG A 41 -12.50 -2.37 -7.04
N VAL A 42 -12.27 -3.22 -6.05
CA VAL A 42 -13.19 -3.46 -4.94
C VAL A 42 -12.55 -2.96 -3.66
N ALA A 43 -13.28 -2.13 -2.91
CA ALA A 43 -12.80 -1.60 -1.64
C ALA A 43 -12.80 -2.71 -0.59
N VAL A 44 -11.68 -2.87 0.11
CA VAL A 44 -11.50 -3.91 1.14
C VAL A 44 -10.89 -3.32 2.40
N GLU A 45 -11.13 -3.97 3.53
CA GLU A 45 -10.54 -3.56 4.82
C GLU A 45 -9.10 -4.05 4.98
N GLY A 46 -8.71 -5.10 4.26
CA GLY A 46 -7.34 -5.61 4.25
C GLY A 46 -7.05 -6.48 3.04
N ALA A 47 -5.76 -6.63 2.74
CA ALA A 47 -5.25 -7.45 1.65
C ALA A 47 -3.96 -8.15 2.08
N ALA A 48 -3.75 -9.37 1.58
CA ALA A 48 -2.63 -10.23 1.97
C ALA A 48 -1.56 -10.34 0.87
N ALA A 49 -0.43 -10.94 1.22
CA ALA A 49 0.65 -11.23 0.28
C ALA A 49 0.14 -12.00 -0.94
N GLY A 50 0.59 -11.57 -2.12
CA GLY A 50 0.14 -12.09 -3.42
C GLY A 50 -0.91 -11.21 -4.10
N GLU A 51 -1.63 -10.36 -3.37
CA GLU A 51 -2.65 -9.49 -3.94
C GLU A 51 -2.05 -8.24 -4.59
N VAL A 52 -2.65 -7.83 -5.72
CA VAL A 52 -2.42 -6.52 -6.32
C VAL A 52 -3.41 -5.55 -5.72
N VAL A 53 -2.90 -4.49 -5.10
CA VAL A 53 -3.68 -3.52 -4.35
C VAL A 53 -3.49 -2.11 -4.91
N ALA A 54 -4.54 -1.30 -4.81
CA ALA A 54 -4.45 0.15 -4.97
C ALA A 54 -4.65 0.81 -3.60
N ILE A 55 -3.70 1.65 -3.22
CA ILE A 55 -3.63 2.32 -1.93
C ILE A 55 -3.84 3.82 -2.15
N ALA A 56 -4.80 4.40 -1.44
CA ALA A 56 -5.01 5.83 -1.36
C ALA A 56 -4.53 6.37 -0.01
N GLY A 57 -3.92 7.55 0.00
CA GLY A 57 -3.45 8.21 1.24
C GLY A 57 -1.93 8.16 1.47
N LEU A 58 -1.18 7.52 0.56
CA LEU A 58 0.27 7.64 0.49
C LEU A 58 0.60 8.73 -0.56
N GLU A 59 0.83 9.96 -0.09
CA GLU A 59 0.98 11.15 -0.96
C GLU A 59 2.38 11.23 -1.58
N ASP A 60 3.40 10.82 -0.82
CA ASP A 60 4.81 10.83 -1.24
C ASP A 60 5.25 9.53 -1.94
N ALA A 61 4.34 8.59 -2.18
CA ALA A 61 4.68 7.32 -2.83
C ALA A 61 4.83 7.48 -4.35
N THR A 62 6.02 7.19 -4.84
CA THR A 62 6.41 7.23 -6.25
C THR A 62 6.69 5.82 -6.80
N ILE A 63 6.87 5.73 -8.13
CA ILE A 63 7.14 4.45 -8.79
C ILE A 63 8.55 3.98 -8.41
N GLY A 64 8.65 2.80 -7.81
CA GLY A 64 9.91 2.21 -7.37
C GLY A 64 10.06 2.19 -5.84
N ASP A 65 9.23 2.94 -5.12
CA ASP A 65 9.30 2.99 -3.66
C ASP A 65 8.80 1.70 -3.02
N THR A 66 9.38 1.39 -1.85
CA THR A 66 8.96 0.24 -1.03
C THR A 66 8.07 0.72 0.10
N ILE A 67 6.88 0.12 0.23
CA ILE A 67 5.95 0.42 1.34
C ILE A 67 6.07 -0.69 2.37
N CYS A 68 6.36 -0.35 3.62
CA CYS A 68 6.54 -1.32 4.70
C CYS A 68 5.86 -0.88 6.02
N ASP A 69 5.56 -1.88 6.84
CA ASP A 69 5.04 -1.66 8.19
C ASP A 69 6.14 -1.19 9.15
N ARG A 70 5.74 -0.63 10.30
CA ARG A 70 6.68 -0.29 11.36
C ARG A 70 7.21 -1.59 11.97
N GLU A 71 8.48 -1.90 11.69
CA GLU A 71 9.25 -3.06 12.19
C GLU A 71 9.32 -4.27 11.24
N ASP A 72 10.07 -4.10 10.15
CA ASP A 72 11.04 -5.11 9.67
C ASP A 72 12.20 -4.34 9.00
#